data_AF-A0A9E0U4M9-F1
#
_entry.id   AF-A0A9E0U4M9-F1
#
_cell.length_a   1.000
_cell.length_b   1.000
_cell.length_c   1.000
_cell.angle_alpha   90.00
_cell.angle_beta   90.00
_cell.angle_gamma   90.00
#
_symmetry.space_group_name_H-M   'P 1'
#
loop_
_entity.id
_entity.type
_entity.pdbx_description
1 polymer ?
#
loop_
_entity_poly.entity_id
_entity_poly.type
_entity_poly.pdbx_seq_one_letter_code
_entity_poly.pdbx_strand_id
1 'polypeptide(L)'
;METGTFPNRDLQEYIEKYFVPVKYVSGIDSEQFSRYGITATPEFIVLDAAGAEIYRKIGYFEPSLLIEQLEKARKKAVRKLIHN
;
A
#
# COMPACT_ATOMS: atom_id res chain seq x y z
N MET A 1 -6.36 23.34 3.31
CA MET A 1 -5.69 22.35 4.19
C MET A 1 -6.03 20.98 3.62
N GLU A 2 -5.08 20.33 2.95
CA GLU A 2 -5.30 18.95 2.50
C GLU A 2 -5.14 18.03 3.71
N THR A 3 -6.26 17.68 4.35
CA THR A 3 -6.29 16.65 5.38
C THR A 3 -6.16 15.31 4.67
N GLY A 4 -4.94 14.77 4.59
CA GLY A 4 -4.69 13.49 3.96
C GLY A 4 -3.49 12.79 4.55
N THR A 5 -3.54 11.47 4.62
CA THR A 5 -2.40 10.61 4.98
C THR A 5 -1.22 10.83 4.02
N PHE A 6 -1.51 11.11 2.74
CA PHE A 6 -0.53 11.18 1.66
C PHE A 6 0.32 12.46 1.56
N PRO A 7 -0.15 13.69 1.83
CA PRO A 7 0.72 14.88 1.82
C PRO A 7 1.80 14.88 2.91
N ASN A 8 1.82 13.88 3.81
CA ASN A 8 2.91 13.71 4.76
C ASN A 8 4.19 13.28 4.04
N ARG A 9 5.22 14.13 4.15
CA ARG A 9 6.51 13.95 3.48
C ARG A 9 7.25 12.68 3.90
N ASP A 10 7.26 12.35 5.19
CA ASP A 10 7.97 11.17 5.70
C ASP A 10 7.40 9.87 5.13
N LEU A 11 6.06 9.80 5.01
CA LEU A 11 5.40 8.67 4.38
C LEU A 11 5.74 8.58 2.89
N GLN A 12 5.74 9.70 2.16
CA GLN A 12 6.11 9.71 0.74
C GLN A 12 7.54 9.22 0.54
N GLU A 13 8.50 9.80 1.27
CA GLU A 13 9.92 9.41 1.20
C GLU A 13 10.11 7.93 1.56
N TYR A 14 9.38 7.43 2.55
CA TYR A 14 9.44 6.02 2.92
C TYR A 14 8.88 5.10 1.83
N ILE A 15 7.73 5.45 1.23
CA ILE A 15 7.13 4.68 0.12
C ILE A 15 8.08 4.67 -1.08
N GLU A 16 8.58 5.83 -1.50
CA GLU A 16 9.48 5.94 -2.66
C GLU A 16 10.79 5.17 -2.47
N LYS A 17 11.28 5.10 -1.23
CA LYS A 17 12.54 4.40 -0.92
C LYS A 17 12.42 2.89 -0.94
N TYR A 18 11.28 2.33 -0.54
CA TYR A 18 11.16 0.88 -0.26
C TYR A 18 10.10 0.15 -1.08
N PHE A 19 9.23 0.87 -1.78
CA PHE A 19 8.12 0.31 -2.54
C PHE A 19 8.11 0.86 -3.96
N VAL A 20 7.39 0.18 -4.85
CA VAL A 20 7.02 0.71 -6.16
C VAL A 20 5.58 1.22 -6.04
N PRO A 21 5.36 2.54 -5.88
CA PRO A 21 4.02 3.07 -5.70
C PRO A 21 3.22 2.99 -7.00
N VAL A 22 2.00 2.47 -6.89
CA VAL A 22 1.00 2.49 -7.98
C VAL A 22 -0.29 3.07 -7.43
N LYS A 23 -0.84 4.06 -8.13
CA LYS A 23 -2.11 4.69 -7.77
C LYS A 23 -3.15 4.39 -8.85
N TYR A 24 -4.26 3.81 -8.43
CA TYR A 24 -5.44 3.61 -9.27
C TYR A 24 -6.53 4.62 -8.91
N VAL A 25 -7.32 5.00 -9.90
CA VAL A 25 -8.44 5.94 -9.79
C VAL A 25 -9.74 5.21 -10.11
N SER A 26 -10.77 5.42 -9.28
CA SER A 26 -12.08 4.82 -9.50
C SER A 26 -12.67 5.24 -10.86
N GLY A 27 -13.39 4.32 -11.50
CA GLY A 27 -13.91 4.50 -12.85
C GLY A 27 -12.88 4.14 -13.93
N ILE A 28 -11.83 4.93 -14.08
CA ILE A 28 -10.79 4.74 -15.12
C ILE A 28 -10.12 3.37 -14.97
N ASP A 29 -9.75 3.00 -13.74
CA ASP A 29 -9.09 1.73 -13.43
C ASP A 29 -10.06 0.69 -12.87
N SER A 30 -11.32 0.69 -13.33
CA SER A 30 -12.37 -0.22 -12.85
C SER A 30 -11.99 -1.71 -12.92
N GLU A 31 -11.17 -2.11 -13.90
CA GLU A 31 -10.61 -3.47 -13.98
C GLU A 31 -9.75 -3.79 -12.75
N GLN A 32 -8.88 -2.87 -12.33
CA GLN A 32 -7.99 -3.07 -11.18
C GLN A 32 -8.80 -3.13 -9.88
N PHE A 33 -9.81 -2.28 -9.75
CA PHE A 33 -10.75 -2.34 -8.62
C PHE A 33 -11.44 -3.71 -8.54
N SER A 34 -11.88 -4.24 -9.69
CA SER A 34 -12.50 -5.57 -9.76
C SER A 34 -11.50 -6.68 -9.42
N ARG A 35 -10.28 -6.62 -9.97
CA ARG A 35 -9.20 -7.58 -9.74
C ARG A 35 -8.81 -7.70 -8.26
N TYR A 36 -8.76 -6.58 -7.55
CA TYR A 36 -8.39 -6.56 -6.14
C TYR A 36 -9.60 -6.56 -5.18
N GLY A 37 -10.83 -6.64 -5.71
CA GLY A 37 -12.05 -6.63 -4.90
C GLY A 37 -12.22 -5.37 -4.07
N ILE A 38 -11.89 -4.20 -4.63
CA ILE A 38 -11.97 -2.91 -3.95
C ILE A 38 -13.44 -2.49 -3.84
N THR A 39 -13.93 -2.35 -2.61
CA THR A 39 -15.33 -1.93 -2.34
C THR A 39 -15.43 -0.57 -1.68
N ALA A 40 -14.31 0.00 -1.23
CA ALA A 40 -14.27 1.30 -0.56
C ALA A 40 -12.95 2.02 -0.85
N THR A 41 -13.00 3.35 -0.87
CA THR A 41 -11.82 4.19 -1.07
C THR A 41 -11.63 5.17 0.09
N PRO A 42 -10.39 5.53 0.47
CA PRO A 42 -9.12 5.00 -0.05
C PRO A 42 -8.84 3.58 0.46
N GLU A 43 -8.18 2.75 -0.35
CA GLU A 43 -7.70 1.42 0.05
C GLU A 43 -6.25 1.23 -0.39
N PHE A 44 -5.43 0.65 0.47
CA PHE A 44 -4.01 0.36 0.26
C PHE A 44 -3.80 -1.14 0.20
N ILE A 45 -3.08 -1.60 -0.81
CA ILE A 45 -2.69 -2.99 -0.96
C ILE A 45 -1.18 -3.04 -1.18
N VAL A 46 -0.52 -3.95 -0.48
CA VAL A 46 0.89 -4.26 -0.70
C VAL A 46 0.98 -5.69 -1.23
N LEU A 47 1.68 -5.84 -2.34
CA LEU A 47 1.94 -7.11 -2.99
C LEU A 47 3.40 -7.51 -2.80
N ASP A 48 3.68 -8.82 -2.78
CA ASP A 48 5.03 -9.34 -2.93
C ASP A 48 5.44 -9.43 -4.41
N ALA A 49 6.68 -9.85 -4.68
CA ALA A 49 7.23 -9.95 -6.03
C ALA A 49 6.49 -10.97 -6.93
N ALA A 50 5.72 -11.90 -6.35
CA ALA A 50 4.89 -12.83 -7.09
C ALA A 50 3.48 -12.27 -7.37
N GLY A 51 3.20 -11.04 -6.95
CA GLY A 51 1.88 -10.40 -7.06
C GLY A 51 0.89 -10.85 -5.99
N ALA A 52 1.34 -11.58 -4.95
CA ALA A 52 0.46 -12.02 -3.87
C ALA A 52 0.28 -10.91 -2.84
N GLU A 53 -0.96 -10.71 -2.38
CA GLU A 53 -1.27 -9.74 -1.33
C GLU A 53 -0.64 -10.14 0.00
N ILE A 54 0.13 -9.23 0.59
CA ILE A 54 0.78 -9.43 1.90
C ILE A 54 0.22 -8.50 2.98
N TYR A 55 -0.42 -7.41 2.58
CA TYR A 55 -1.08 -6.45 3.45
C TYR A 55 -2.18 -5.69 2.69
N ARG A 56 -3.28 -5.41 3.38
CA ARG A 56 -4.39 -4.60 2.88
C ARG A 56 -4.92 -3.70 3.99
N LYS A 57 -5.32 -2.49 3.63
CA LYS A 57 -5.93 -1.55 4.55
C LYS A 57 -6.95 -0.65 3.87
N ILE A 58 -8.18 -0.66 4.40
CA ILE A 58 -9.30 0.17 3.95
C ILE A 58 -9.43 1.41 4.83
N GLY A 59 -9.56 2.57 4.21
CA GLY A 59 -9.82 3.87 4.85
C GLY A 59 -8.56 4.65 5.22
N TYR A 60 -8.77 5.68 6.03
CA TYR A 60 -7.71 6.59 6.50
C TYR A 60 -6.80 5.92 7.54
N PHE A 61 -5.52 6.31 7.52
CA PHE A 61 -4.55 6.02 8.58
C PHE A 61 -3.76 7.28 8.93
N GLU A 62 -3.35 7.38 10.19
CA GLU A 62 -2.29 8.30 10.57
C GLU A 62 -0.99 7.91 9.86
N PRO A 63 -0.24 8.87 9.27
CA PRO A 63 0.96 8.57 8.47
C PRO A 63 2.00 7.70 9.18
N SER A 64 2.30 8.00 10.46
CA SER A 64 3.28 7.24 11.25
C SER A 64 2.86 5.77 11.44
N LEU A 65 1.59 5.54 11.73
CA LEU A 65 1.04 4.18 11.86
C LEU A 65 1.09 3.45 10.52
N LEU A 66 0.89 4.14 9.40
CA LEU A 66 0.97 3.51 8.09
C LEU A 66 2.41 3.07 7.78
N ILE A 67 3.41 3.89 8.08
CA ILE A 67 4.83 3.52 7.94
C ILE A 67 5.15 2.27 8.75
N GLU A 68 4.69 2.17 9.99
CA GLU A 68 4.92 0.97 10.82
C GLU A 68 4.32 -0.30 10.20
N GLN A 69 3.11 -0.20 9.61
CA GLN A 69 2.47 -1.34 8.97
C GLN A 69 3.19 -1.74 7.67
N LEU A 70 3.61 -0.75 6.87
CA LEU A 70 4.41 -0.99 5.68
C LEU A 70 5.75 -1.65 6.02
N GLU A 71 6.41 -1.25 7.10
CA GLU A 71 7.66 -1.88 7.55
C GLU A 71 7.45 -3.33 7.96
N LYS A 72 6.33 -3.65 8.64
CA LYS A 72 5.97 -5.04 8.97
C LYS A 72 5.71 -5.86 7.70
N ALA A 73 4.97 -5.31 6.73
CA ALA A 73 4.71 -5.97 5.46
C ALA A 73 6.02 -6.25 4.69
N ARG A 74 6.92 -5.26 4.62
CA ARG A 74 8.24 -5.37 3.99
C ARG A 74 9.08 -6.47 4.61
N LYS A 75 9.18 -6.52 5.94
CA LYS A 75 9.90 -7.59 6.66
C LYS A 75 9.34 -8.98 6.38
N LYS A 76 8.00 -9.11 6.28
CA LYS A 76 7.34 -10.36 5.94
C LYS A 76 7.68 -10.81 4.51
N ALA A 77 7.70 -9.88 3.56
CA ALA A 77 8.09 -10.15 2.17
C ALA A 77 9.54 -10.63 2.06
N VAL A 78 10.48 -9.91 2.69
CA VAL A 78 11.90 -10.26 2.69
C VAL A 78 12.13 -11.65 3.30
N ARG A 79 11.46 -11.98 4.41
CA ARG A 79 11.60 -13.31 5.03
C ARG A 79 11.15 -14.44 4.09
N LYS A 80 10.11 -14.21 3.29
CA LYS A 80 9.62 -15.15 2.27
C LYS A 80 10.66 -15.39 1.16
N LEU A 81 11.44 -14.38 0.80
CA LEU A 81 12.50 -14.50 -0.22
C LEU A 81 13.72 -15.31 0.24
N ILE A 82 13.99 -15.36 1.55
CA ILE A 82 15.16 -16.10 2.10
C ILE A 82 14.89 -17.60 2.23
N HIS A 83 13.62 -18.03 2.22
CA HIS A 83 13.21 -19.42 2.43
C HIS A 83 12.70 -20.13 1.17
N ASN A 84 12.84 -19.50 0.00
CA ASN A 84 12.57 -20.07 -1.33
C ASN A 84 13.87 -20.20 -2.11
#